data_AF-A0A9E2L1V1-F1
#
_entry.id   AF-A0A9E2L1V1-F1
#
_cell.length_a   1.000
_cell.length_b   1.000
_cell.length_c   1.000
_cell.angle_alpha   90.00
_cell.angle_beta   90.00
_cell.angle_gamma   90.00
#
_symmetry.space_group_name_H-M   'P 1'
#
loop_
_entity.id
_entity.type
_entity.pdbx_description
1 polymer ?
#
loop_
_entity_poly.entity_id
_entity_poly.type
_entity_poly.pdbx_seq_one_letter_code
_entity_poly.pdbx_strand_id
1 'polypeptide(L)'
;MIPTYSTEKPQGKEQNTETFVEVGYFQLCKYNQKTEGDVFLSQKNPADGRVITTLSDGLGSGVKAGVLATLTATMATKFIANDIPIRRAAEIIMNTLPVCKQRGISYATFTLVDIAPNSTVRIMEYDNPPYILVRQETVVEPIKDITPIERKNKKTAPKKESFLQYSKYEARPGDRLIFFSDGVTQSGMGTPCFPFGWGSNNVQEFILDKIRCYKDISARDLARSVVQEASMYDGYTPKDDITCGVVYFRNPRDMLVMTGPPVHPENDSEIARIFSLFDGHKVICGGTTANILSRELNRPIKVSLKDFDPKVPPSSSMEGADMVTEGI
;
A
#
# COMPACT_ATOMS: atom_id res chain seq x y z
N MET A 1 9.94 15.18 62.58
CA MET A 1 10.05 13.90 61.84
C MET A 1 8.92 13.91 60.83
N ILE A 2 9.22 14.29 59.58
CA ILE A 2 8.25 14.59 58.53
C ILE A 2 8.07 13.32 57.69
N PRO A 3 6.84 12.84 57.43
CA PRO A 3 6.65 11.67 56.58
C PRO A 3 6.78 12.08 55.11
N THR A 4 7.73 11.47 54.42
CA THR A 4 7.91 11.54 52.96
C THR A 4 6.85 10.70 52.27
N TYR A 5 5.95 11.35 51.52
CA TYR A 5 5.08 10.67 50.55
C TYR A 5 5.91 10.33 49.31
N SER A 6 6.05 9.03 49.04
CA SER A 6 6.64 8.51 47.81
C SER A 6 5.67 8.76 46.65
N THR A 7 6.02 9.64 45.72
CA THR A 7 5.31 9.80 44.46
C THR A 7 5.76 8.70 43.50
N GLU A 8 5.06 7.56 43.52
CA GLU A 8 5.13 6.59 42.43
C GLU A 8 4.52 7.22 41.18
N LYS A 9 5.36 7.46 40.16
CA LYS A 9 4.89 7.78 38.82
C LYS A 9 4.08 6.58 38.31
N PRO A 10 2.85 6.77 37.79
CA PRO A 10 2.14 5.68 37.16
C PRO A 10 2.97 5.19 35.95
N GLN A 11 3.29 3.90 35.98
CA GLN A 11 3.91 3.16 34.89
C GLN A 11 3.18 3.47 33.59
N GLY A 12 3.96 3.78 32.55
CA GLY A 12 3.45 4.06 31.22
C GLY A 12 2.54 2.94 30.77
N LYS A 13 1.30 3.29 30.42
CA LYS A 13 0.45 2.42 29.61
C LYS A 13 1.26 2.06 28.37
N GLU A 14 1.58 0.78 28.19
CA GLU A 14 1.93 0.24 26.88
C GLU A 14 0.80 0.64 25.93
N GLN A 15 1.06 1.65 25.09
CA GLN A 15 0.19 1.94 23.97
C GLN A 15 0.27 0.69 23.09
N ASN A 16 -0.78 -0.12 23.16
CA ASN A 16 -1.02 -1.17 22.18
C ASN A 16 -1.34 -0.45 20.87
N THR A 17 -0.30 0.03 20.18
CA THR A 17 -0.44 0.73 18.90
C THR A 17 -0.86 -0.31 17.88
N GLU A 18 -2.18 -0.40 17.69
CA GLU A 18 -2.79 -1.24 16.67
C GLU A 18 -2.16 -0.88 15.33
N THR A 19 -1.37 -1.79 14.76
CA THR A 19 -0.65 -1.53 13.52
C THR A 19 -1.66 -1.54 12.38
N PHE A 20 -1.77 -0.43 11.66
CA PHE A 20 -2.63 -0.31 10.49
C PHE A 20 -1.90 -0.80 9.24
N VAL A 21 -2.53 -1.70 8.50
CA VAL A 21 -2.01 -2.20 7.23
C VAL A 21 -2.59 -1.37 6.10
N GLU A 22 -1.78 -0.44 5.57
CA GLU A 22 -2.13 0.33 4.37
C GLU A 22 -1.68 -0.44 3.13
N VAL A 23 -2.61 -0.72 2.20
CA VAL A 23 -2.30 -1.32 0.90
C VAL A 23 -2.56 -0.29 -0.18
N GLY A 24 -1.55 -0.03 -1.01
CA GLY A 24 -1.64 0.88 -2.14
C GLY A 24 -0.98 0.27 -3.38
N TYR A 25 -1.51 0.58 -4.55
CA TYR A 25 -0.90 0.19 -5.81
C TYR A 25 -1.09 1.29 -6.85
N PHE A 26 -0.29 1.22 -7.90
CA PHE A 26 -0.44 2.02 -9.10
C PHE A 26 -0.05 1.17 -10.31
N GLN A 27 -0.75 1.36 -11.42
CA GLN A 27 -0.53 0.60 -12.64
C GLN A 27 -0.63 1.51 -13.87
N LEU A 28 0.15 1.19 -14.89
CA LEU A 28 0.08 1.79 -16.22
C LEU A 28 0.03 0.68 -17.25
N CYS A 29 -0.86 0.81 -18.23
CA CYS A 29 -0.89 -0.11 -19.35
C CYS A 29 0.23 0.20 -20.35
N LYS A 30 0.64 -0.84 -21.09
CA LYS A 30 1.52 -0.71 -22.24
C LYS A 30 0.99 0.30 -23.27
N TYR A 31 1.90 1.04 -23.90
CA TYR A 31 1.57 1.95 -24.99
C TYR A 31 0.80 1.25 -26.12
N ASN A 32 -0.21 1.92 -26.67
CA ASN A 32 -1.17 1.40 -27.65
C ASN A 32 -2.05 0.23 -27.18
N GLN A 33 -2.01 -0.17 -25.91
CA GLN A 33 -3.05 -1.02 -25.31
C GLN A 33 -4.11 -0.15 -24.62
N LYS A 34 -5.36 -0.62 -24.63
CA LYS A 34 -6.48 0.07 -23.97
C LYS A 34 -6.78 -0.47 -22.57
N THR A 35 -6.13 -1.55 -22.18
CA THR A 35 -6.38 -2.31 -20.95
C THR A 35 -5.07 -2.84 -20.42
N GLU A 36 -4.91 -2.89 -19.11
CA GLU A 36 -3.77 -3.50 -18.45
C GLU A 36 -3.74 -5.03 -18.67
N GLY A 37 -2.54 -5.58 -18.90
CA GLY A 37 -2.27 -7.01 -18.82
C GLY A 37 -2.04 -7.52 -17.39
N ASP A 38 -1.67 -6.62 -16.49
CA ASP A 38 -1.47 -6.87 -15.07
C ASP A 38 -2.75 -6.68 -14.27
N VAL A 39 -2.87 -7.42 -13.16
CA VAL A 39 -3.98 -7.29 -12.22
C VAL A 39 -3.47 -7.29 -10.79
N PHE A 40 -3.84 -6.26 -10.05
CA PHE A 40 -3.66 -6.17 -8.61
C PHE A 40 -5.01 -6.32 -7.89
N LEU A 41 -5.12 -7.31 -7.00
CA LEU A 41 -6.29 -7.51 -6.15
C LEU A 41 -5.89 -7.42 -4.68
N SER A 42 -6.68 -6.70 -3.89
CA SER A 42 -6.56 -6.68 -2.44
C SER A 42 -7.94 -6.82 -1.81
N GLN A 43 -8.06 -7.70 -0.83
CA GLN A 43 -9.28 -7.86 -0.04
C GLN A 43 -8.93 -8.02 1.44
N LYS A 44 -9.76 -7.42 2.30
CA LYS A 44 -9.76 -7.69 3.73
C LYS A 44 -10.86 -8.70 4.01
N ASN A 45 -10.51 -9.86 4.56
CA ASN A 45 -11.48 -10.88 4.92
C ASN A 45 -12.22 -10.47 6.20
N PRO A 46 -13.56 -10.25 6.17
CA PRO A 46 -14.30 -9.82 7.35
C PRO A 46 -14.35 -10.88 8.46
N ALA A 47 -14.23 -12.16 8.10
CA ALA A 47 -14.40 -13.27 9.05
C ALA A 47 -13.24 -13.40 10.05
N ASP A 48 -12.00 -13.13 9.59
CA ASP A 48 -10.78 -13.33 10.38
C ASP A 48 -9.86 -12.10 10.40
N GLY A 49 -10.22 -11.01 9.71
CA GLY A 49 -9.46 -9.77 9.65
C GLY A 49 -8.19 -9.82 8.80
N ARG A 50 -7.91 -10.93 8.09
CA ARG A 50 -6.73 -11.04 7.21
C ARG A 50 -6.80 -10.09 6.04
N VAL A 51 -5.65 -9.57 5.62
CA VAL A 51 -5.50 -8.81 4.37
C VAL A 51 -4.76 -9.67 3.37
N ILE A 52 -5.42 -9.97 2.26
CA ILE A 52 -4.88 -10.81 1.19
C ILE A 52 -4.70 -9.93 -0.03
N THR A 53 -3.49 -9.87 -0.55
CA THR A 53 -3.13 -9.06 -1.70
C THR A 53 -2.39 -9.90 -2.73
N THR A 54 -2.78 -9.79 -4.00
CA THR A 54 -2.15 -10.51 -5.10
C THR A 54 -1.86 -9.56 -6.25
N LEU A 55 -0.63 -9.59 -6.76
CA LEU A 55 -0.27 -9.03 -8.05
C LEU A 55 -0.05 -10.18 -9.02
N SER A 56 -0.72 -10.17 -10.17
CA SER A 56 -0.47 -11.11 -11.25
C SER A 56 -0.17 -10.36 -12.53
N ASP A 57 0.89 -10.76 -13.20
CA ASP A 57 1.26 -10.26 -14.52
C ASP A 57 0.92 -11.35 -15.54
N GLY A 58 0.06 -10.98 -16.49
CA GLY A 58 -0.42 -11.86 -17.54
C GLY A 58 0.54 -11.80 -18.72
N LEU A 59 1.01 -12.95 -19.20
CA LEU A 59 2.00 -13.00 -20.27
C LEU A 59 1.60 -12.18 -21.51
N GLY A 60 2.35 -11.11 -21.77
CA GLY A 60 2.09 -10.16 -22.86
C GLY A 60 1.39 -8.93 -22.32
N SER A 61 0.47 -8.35 -23.11
CA SER A 61 -0.24 -7.14 -22.69
C SER A 61 -1.65 -7.11 -23.28
N GLY A 62 -2.51 -6.25 -22.72
CA GLY A 62 -3.88 -6.07 -23.19
C GLY A 62 -4.86 -7.16 -22.73
N VAL A 63 -6.02 -7.25 -23.39
CA VAL A 63 -7.18 -8.03 -22.89
C VAL A 63 -6.85 -9.50 -22.58
N LYS A 64 -6.05 -10.16 -23.42
CA LYS A 64 -5.70 -11.57 -23.22
C LYS A 64 -4.87 -11.78 -21.95
N ALA A 65 -3.88 -10.91 -21.75
CA ALA A 65 -3.05 -10.90 -20.54
C ALA A 65 -3.92 -10.59 -19.31
N GLY A 66 -4.74 -9.54 -19.39
CA GLY A 66 -5.61 -9.13 -18.29
C GLY A 66 -6.60 -10.22 -17.85
N VAL A 67 -7.17 -11.01 -18.77
CA VAL A 67 -8.04 -12.15 -18.42
C VAL A 67 -7.27 -13.24 -17.66
N LEU A 68 -6.04 -13.55 -18.08
CA LEU A 68 -5.19 -14.56 -17.44
C LEU A 68 -4.70 -14.09 -16.06
N ALA A 69 -4.29 -12.82 -15.95
CA ALA A 69 -3.93 -12.19 -14.69
C ALA A 69 -5.13 -12.15 -13.74
N THR A 70 -6.32 -11.80 -14.23
CA THR A 70 -7.56 -11.79 -13.43
C THR A 70 -7.87 -13.19 -12.89
N LEU A 71 -7.82 -14.23 -13.72
CA LEU A 71 -8.07 -15.60 -13.29
C LEU A 71 -7.07 -16.02 -12.22
N THR A 72 -5.78 -15.75 -12.43
CA THR A 72 -4.69 -16.09 -11.51
C THR A 72 -4.84 -15.38 -10.17
N ALA A 73 -5.01 -14.06 -10.19
CA ALA A 73 -5.17 -13.24 -8.99
C ALA A 73 -6.44 -13.62 -8.21
N THR A 74 -7.55 -13.91 -8.91
CA THR A 74 -8.80 -14.32 -8.28
C THR A 74 -8.67 -15.70 -7.64
N MET A 75 -8.08 -16.67 -8.32
CA MET A 75 -7.84 -18.01 -7.78
C MET A 75 -6.95 -17.94 -6.54
N ALA A 76 -5.81 -17.25 -6.62
CA ALA A 76 -4.89 -17.07 -5.49
C ALA A 76 -5.61 -16.45 -4.29
N THR A 77 -6.27 -15.32 -4.50
CA THR A 77 -6.97 -14.57 -3.46
C THR A 77 -8.09 -15.40 -2.82
N LYS A 78 -8.88 -16.12 -3.61
CA LYS A 78 -9.99 -16.95 -3.09
C LYS A 78 -9.50 -18.21 -2.39
N PHE A 79 -8.45 -18.87 -2.88
CA PHE A 79 -7.93 -20.07 -2.23
C PHE A 79 -7.37 -19.77 -0.84
N ILE A 80 -6.61 -18.69 -0.69
CA ILE A 80 -6.11 -18.27 0.63
C ILE A 80 -7.22 -17.85 1.56
N ALA A 81 -8.23 -17.12 1.05
CA ALA A 81 -9.37 -16.73 1.85
C ALA A 81 -10.22 -17.90 2.36
N ASN A 82 -10.12 -19.07 1.72
CA ASN A 82 -10.77 -20.32 2.13
C ASN A 82 -9.79 -21.28 2.84
N ASP A 83 -8.68 -20.77 3.37
CA ASP A 83 -7.69 -21.52 4.14
C ASP A 83 -7.06 -22.72 3.40
N ILE A 84 -7.05 -22.66 2.07
CA ILE A 84 -6.27 -23.60 1.28
C ILE A 84 -4.79 -23.27 1.53
N PRO A 85 -3.96 -24.24 1.93
CA PRO A 85 -2.53 -24.01 2.14
C PRO A 85 -1.90 -23.37 0.90
N ILE A 86 -1.13 -22.30 1.11
CA ILE A 86 -0.59 -21.45 0.04
C ILE A 86 0.16 -22.23 -1.05
N ARG A 87 0.92 -23.27 -0.64
CA ARG A 87 1.60 -24.19 -1.57
C ARG A 87 0.61 -24.97 -2.46
N ARG A 88 -0.46 -25.50 -1.86
CA ARG A 88 -1.50 -26.23 -2.60
C ARG A 88 -2.28 -25.30 -3.51
N ALA A 89 -2.54 -24.06 -3.08
CA ALA A 89 -3.18 -23.03 -3.89
C ALA A 89 -2.36 -22.76 -5.16
N ALA A 90 -1.05 -22.57 -5.02
CA ALA A 90 -0.14 -22.39 -6.15
C ALA A 90 -0.12 -23.60 -7.09
N GLU A 91 -0.01 -24.82 -6.56
CA GLU A 91 -0.08 -26.04 -7.37
C GLU A 91 -1.37 -26.13 -8.20
N ILE A 92 -2.52 -25.76 -7.62
CA ILE A 92 -3.79 -25.74 -8.35
C ILE A 92 -3.75 -24.69 -9.46
N ILE A 93 -3.35 -23.45 -9.14
CA ILE A 93 -3.23 -22.35 -10.11
C ILE A 93 -2.37 -22.76 -11.29
N MET A 94 -1.18 -23.32 -11.05
CA MET A 94 -0.27 -23.72 -12.12
C MET A 94 -0.77 -24.90 -12.94
N ASN A 95 -1.54 -25.83 -12.36
CA ASN A 95 -2.15 -26.92 -13.10
C ASN A 95 -3.38 -26.45 -13.93
N THR A 96 -4.06 -25.38 -13.51
CA THR A 96 -5.21 -24.79 -14.21
C THR A 96 -4.78 -23.85 -15.34
N LEU A 97 -3.73 -23.06 -15.13
CA LEU A 97 -3.27 -22.11 -16.13
C LEU A 97 -2.64 -22.82 -17.33
N PRO A 98 -2.97 -22.44 -18.57
CA PRO A 98 -2.36 -23.05 -19.74
C PRO A 98 -0.84 -22.74 -19.81
N VAL A 99 -0.13 -23.29 -20.80
CA VAL A 99 1.26 -22.89 -21.13
C VAL A 99 1.33 -22.32 -22.53
N CYS A 100 2.11 -21.26 -22.69
CA CYS A 100 2.35 -20.67 -24.01
C CYS A 100 3.15 -21.66 -24.87
N LYS A 101 2.50 -22.26 -25.88
CA LYS A 101 3.12 -23.29 -26.75
C LYS A 101 4.37 -22.78 -27.50
N GLN A 102 4.43 -21.48 -27.80
CA GLN A 102 5.57 -20.87 -28.52
C GLN A 102 6.78 -20.60 -27.61
N ARG A 103 6.55 -20.18 -26.37
CA ARG A 103 7.61 -19.75 -25.44
C ARG A 103 7.92 -20.75 -24.32
N GLY A 104 7.05 -21.72 -24.08
CA GLY A 104 7.22 -22.74 -23.04
C GLY A 104 7.30 -22.15 -21.64
N ILE A 105 6.55 -21.07 -21.37
CA ILE A 105 6.44 -20.38 -20.07
C ILE A 105 4.97 -20.33 -19.63
N SER A 106 4.76 -20.22 -18.31
CA SER A 106 3.44 -20.02 -17.71
C SER A 106 2.77 -18.77 -18.28
N TYR A 107 1.45 -18.81 -18.46
CA TYR A 107 0.68 -17.68 -19.01
C TYR A 107 0.47 -16.52 -18.03
N ALA A 108 0.79 -16.71 -16.75
CA ALA A 108 0.77 -15.64 -15.76
C ALA A 108 1.76 -15.94 -14.64
N THR A 109 2.40 -14.88 -14.15
CA THR A 109 3.21 -14.86 -12.93
C THR A 109 2.36 -14.29 -11.79
N PHE A 110 2.77 -14.48 -10.54
CA PHE A 110 2.09 -13.82 -9.43
C PHE A 110 2.97 -13.67 -8.18
N THR A 111 2.63 -12.65 -7.39
CA THR A 111 3.09 -12.44 -6.02
C THR A 111 1.86 -12.35 -5.13
N LEU A 112 1.75 -13.24 -4.16
CA LEU A 112 0.64 -13.36 -3.23
C LEU A 112 1.14 -13.07 -1.81
N VAL A 113 0.46 -12.16 -1.13
CA VAL A 113 0.76 -11.72 0.23
C VAL A 113 -0.46 -11.98 1.10
N ASP A 114 -0.28 -12.80 2.14
CA ASP A 114 -1.28 -13.09 3.17
C ASP A 114 -0.81 -12.47 4.50
N ILE A 115 -1.55 -11.49 4.99
CA ILE A 115 -1.23 -10.74 6.20
C ILE A 115 -2.26 -11.08 7.27
N ALA A 116 -1.80 -11.77 8.31
CA ALA A 116 -2.61 -12.09 9.46
C ALA A 116 -2.78 -10.89 10.41
N PRO A 117 -3.85 -10.83 11.22
CA PRO A 117 -4.09 -9.74 12.17
C PRO A 117 -2.96 -9.52 13.17
N ASN A 118 -2.20 -10.57 13.48
CA ASN A 118 -1.02 -10.51 14.34
C ASN A 118 0.24 -10.02 13.61
N SER A 119 0.12 -9.36 12.45
CA SER A 119 1.23 -8.91 11.61
C SER A 119 2.17 -10.01 11.10
N THR A 120 1.75 -11.28 11.15
CA THR A 120 2.47 -12.35 10.44
C THR A 120 2.20 -12.24 8.95
N VAL A 121 3.25 -12.07 8.16
CA VAL A 121 3.19 -11.99 6.70
C VAL A 121 3.68 -13.30 6.10
N ARG A 122 2.89 -13.87 5.20
CA ARG A 122 3.25 -15.01 4.37
C ARG A 122 3.27 -14.54 2.92
N ILE A 123 4.38 -14.73 2.23
CA ILE A 123 4.52 -14.31 0.84
C ILE A 123 4.85 -15.51 -0.02
N MET A 124 4.24 -15.55 -1.19
CA MET A 124 4.53 -16.50 -2.23
C MET A 124 4.80 -15.78 -3.55
N GLU A 125 5.91 -16.11 -4.18
CA GLU A 125 6.33 -15.52 -5.45
C GLU A 125 6.51 -16.63 -6.48
N TYR A 126 5.96 -16.39 -7.66
CA TYR A 126 6.08 -17.26 -8.81
C TYR A 126 6.41 -16.44 -10.05
N ASP A 127 7.64 -16.56 -10.54
CA ASP A 127 8.22 -15.92 -11.74
C ASP A 127 8.17 -14.37 -11.80
N ASN A 128 7.49 -13.70 -10.87
CA ASN A 128 7.59 -12.25 -10.68
C ASN A 128 8.98 -11.84 -10.15
N PRO A 129 9.39 -10.57 -10.38
CA PRO A 129 10.53 -10.00 -9.68
C PRO A 129 10.42 -10.18 -8.15
N PRO A 130 11.56 -10.42 -7.46
CA PRO A 130 11.57 -10.53 -6.01
C PRO A 130 11.00 -9.28 -5.34
N TYR A 131 10.16 -9.46 -4.31
CA TYR A 131 9.69 -8.36 -3.47
C TYR A 131 10.87 -7.73 -2.69
N ILE A 132 10.68 -6.48 -2.31
CA ILE A 132 11.61 -5.71 -1.48
C ILE A 132 10.94 -5.46 -0.14
N LEU A 133 11.58 -5.91 0.94
CA LEU A 133 11.17 -5.57 2.30
C LEU A 133 12.10 -4.47 2.83
N VAL A 134 11.54 -3.31 3.13
CA VAL A 134 12.26 -2.20 3.76
C VAL A 134 11.89 -2.14 5.25
N ARG A 135 12.91 -2.25 6.10
CA ARG A 135 12.82 -2.12 7.55
C ARG A 135 13.85 -1.13 8.03
N GLN A 136 13.42 -0.12 8.80
CA GLN A 136 14.31 0.93 9.33
C GLN A 136 15.25 1.52 8.26
N GLU A 137 14.70 1.88 7.10
CA GLU A 137 15.45 2.49 5.98
C GLU A 137 16.54 1.58 5.37
N THR A 138 16.45 0.27 5.58
CA THR A 138 17.34 -0.75 5.01
C THR A 138 16.54 -1.86 4.34
N VAL A 139 17.09 -2.45 3.27
CA VAL A 139 16.52 -3.65 2.64
C VAL A 139 16.87 -4.86 3.50
N VAL A 140 15.86 -5.67 3.79
CA VAL A 140 15.99 -6.93 4.51
C VAL A 140 15.51 -8.04 3.59
N GLU A 141 16.30 -9.11 3.48
CA GLU A 141 15.93 -10.31 2.73
C GLU A 141 15.50 -11.41 3.71
N PRO A 142 14.20 -11.75 3.79
CA PRO A 142 13.73 -12.89 4.57
C PRO A 142 14.25 -14.21 4.01
N ILE A 143 14.31 -15.24 4.86
CA ILE A 143 14.63 -16.59 4.42
C ILE A 143 13.51 -17.08 3.51
N LYS A 144 13.87 -17.49 2.29
CA LYS A 144 12.95 -18.03 1.29
C LYS A 144 13.13 -19.53 1.15
N ASP A 145 12.05 -20.27 1.35
CA ASP A 145 11.94 -21.67 0.98
C ASP A 145 11.70 -21.76 -0.53
N ILE A 146 12.63 -22.37 -1.23
CA ILE A 146 12.55 -22.55 -2.69
C ILE A 146 12.07 -23.96 -2.97
N THR A 147 10.90 -24.09 -3.60
CA THR A 147 10.32 -25.38 -3.96
C THR A 147 10.16 -25.48 -5.47
N PRO A 148 10.74 -26.51 -6.13
CA PRO A 148 10.45 -26.75 -7.54
C PRO A 148 9.00 -27.20 -7.68
N ILE A 149 8.30 -26.69 -8.70
CA ILE A 149 6.95 -27.14 -9.00
C ILE A 149 6.96 -28.01 -10.24
N GLU A 150 6.53 -29.26 -10.07
CA GLU A 150 6.26 -30.15 -11.19
C GLU A 150 4.80 -30.00 -11.64
N ARG A 151 4.59 -29.53 -12.87
CA ARG A 151 3.26 -29.61 -13.49
C ARG A 151 2.94 -31.06 -13.84
N LYS A 152 1.77 -31.55 -13.41
CA LYS A 152 1.32 -32.93 -13.66
C LYS A 152 1.20 -33.27 -15.16
N ASN A 153 1.00 -32.25 -16.01
CA ASN A 153 0.73 -32.43 -17.43
C ASN A 153 1.96 -32.06 -18.28
N LYS A 154 2.80 -33.06 -18.62
CA LYS A 154 4.07 -32.89 -19.37
C LYS A 154 3.91 -32.25 -20.76
N LYS A 155 2.70 -32.30 -21.37
CA LYS A 155 2.40 -31.65 -22.66
C LYS A 155 2.23 -30.13 -22.56
N THR A 156 1.95 -29.62 -21.37
CA THR A 156 1.81 -28.19 -21.03
C THR A 156 2.71 -27.86 -19.85
N ALA A 157 3.90 -28.47 -19.77
CA ALA A 157 4.91 -28.07 -18.82
C ALA A 157 5.81 -27.01 -19.50
N PRO A 158 6.19 -25.93 -18.80
CA PRO A 158 7.25 -25.06 -19.30
C PRO A 158 8.54 -25.87 -19.48
N LYS A 159 9.37 -25.49 -20.46
CA LYS A 159 10.68 -26.16 -20.68
C LYS A 159 11.70 -25.84 -19.57
N LYS A 160 11.43 -24.78 -18.80
CA LYS A 160 12.25 -24.30 -17.69
C LYS A 160 11.62 -24.77 -16.37
N GLU A 161 12.44 -25.22 -15.43
CA GLU A 161 12.01 -25.45 -14.06
C GLU A 161 11.52 -24.11 -13.47
N SER A 162 10.27 -24.07 -13.02
CA SER A 162 9.75 -22.93 -12.29
C SER A 162 9.82 -23.20 -10.79
N PHE A 163 10.27 -22.21 -10.04
CA PHE A 163 10.44 -22.30 -8.61
C PHE A 163 9.42 -21.44 -7.90
N LEU A 164 8.81 -21.98 -6.86
CA LEU A 164 8.02 -21.23 -5.90
C LEU A 164 8.97 -20.72 -4.83
N GLN A 165 8.92 -19.43 -4.56
CA GLN A 165 9.58 -18.89 -3.38
C GLN A 165 8.51 -18.62 -2.33
N TYR A 166 8.69 -19.17 -1.15
CA TYR A 166 7.82 -18.93 -0.01
C TYR A 166 8.63 -18.30 1.11
N SER A 167 8.08 -17.27 1.74
CA SER A 167 8.69 -16.63 2.90
C SER A 167 7.64 -16.40 3.97
N LYS A 168 8.08 -16.41 5.23
CA LYS A 168 7.27 -16.06 6.38
C LYS A 168 8.08 -15.18 7.32
N TYR A 169 7.52 -14.05 7.71
CA TYR A 169 8.13 -13.17 8.70
C TYR A 169 7.07 -12.43 9.51
N GLU A 170 7.49 -11.86 10.64
CA GLU A 170 6.66 -10.94 11.42
C GLU A 170 7.00 -9.49 11.05
N ALA A 171 5.99 -8.76 10.59
CA ALA A 171 6.11 -7.35 10.24
C ALA A 171 6.16 -6.50 11.51
N ARG A 172 6.88 -5.38 11.42
CA ARG A 172 7.03 -4.39 12.49
C ARG A 172 6.42 -3.06 12.05
N PRO A 173 5.96 -2.22 12.99
CA PRO A 173 5.59 -0.85 12.66
C PRO A 173 6.73 -0.12 11.93
N GLY A 174 6.40 0.51 10.80
CA GLY A 174 7.33 1.16 9.89
C GLY A 174 7.75 0.32 8.68
N ASP A 175 7.54 -1.01 8.71
CA ASP A 175 7.93 -1.89 7.62
C ASP A 175 7.14 -1.61 6.35
N ARG A 176 7.83 -1.68 5.21
CA ARG A 176 7.22 -1.55 3.88
C ARG A 176 7.58 -2.76 3.04
N LEU A 177 6.57 -3.44 2.55
CA LEU A 177 6.71 -4.51 1.57
C LEU A 177 6.32 -3.97 0.20
N ILE A 178 7.24 -4.04 -0.76
CA ILE A 178 7.06 -3.55 -2.13
C ILE A 178 7.21 -4.72 -3.09
N PHE A 179 6.30 -4.88 -4.03
CA PHE A 179 6.35 -5.91 -5.08
C PHE A 179 5.77 -5.35 -6.37
N PHE A 180 6.30 -5.78 -7.51
CA PHE A 180 5.99 -5.20 -8.82
C PHE A 180 6.09 -6.25 -9.93
N SER A 181 5.49 -5.95 -11.08
CA SER A 181 5.63 -6.75 -12.30
C SER A 181 6.98 -6.51 -12.97
N ASP A 182 7.31 -7.35 -13.94
CA ASP A 182 8.60 -7.25 -14.62
C ASP A 182 8.75 -5.95 -15.42
N GLY A 183 7.65 -5.31 -15.83
CA GLY A 183 7.62 -4.00 -16.48
C GLY A 183 8.30 -2.87 -15.69
N VAL A 184 8.36 -2.97 -14.36
CA VAL A 184 9.19 -2.06 -13.54
C VAL A 184 10.68 -2.36 -13.76
N THR A 185 11.10 -3.61 -13.61
CA THR A 185 12.52 -4.00 -13.73
C THR A 185 13.06 -3.91 -15.14
N GLN A 186 12.22 -4.13 -16.15
CA GLN A 186 12.58 -4.13 -17.57
C GLN A 186 12.42 -2.75 -18.22
N SER A 187 11.89 -1.78 -17.49
CA SER A 187 11.75 -0.41 -17.98
C SER A 187 13.09 0.15 -18.49
N GLY A 188 13.05 0.88 -19.60
CA GLY A 188 14.24 1.44 -20.24
C GLY A 188 15.07 0.42 -21.02
N MET A 189 14.71 -0.87 -21.04
CA MET A 189 15.48 -1.91 -21.73
C MET A 189 15.73 -1.55 -23.21
N GLY A 190 16.97 -1.76 -23.64
CA GLY A 190 17.45 -1.44 -24.98
C GLY A 190 17.77 0.05 -25.21
N THR A 191 17.65 0.91 -24.19
CA THR A 191 18.16 2.29 -24.27
C THR A 191 19.65 2.36 -23.94
N PRO A 192 20.38 3.41 -24.37
CA PRO A 192 21.78 3.57 -24.01
C PRO A 192 22.03 3.66 -22.50
N CYS A 193 21.10 4.26 -21.74
CA CYS A 193 21.20 4.40 -20.29
C CYS A 193 20.86 3.11 -19.54
N PHE A 194 19.93 2.31 -20.07
CA PHE A 194 19.45 1.07 -19.44
C PHE A 194 19.46 -0.09 -20.44
N PRO A 195 20.64 -0.57 -20.89
CA PRO A 195 20.70 -1.64 -21.89
C PRO A 195 19.99 -2.92 -21.44
N PHE A 196 20.02 -3.22 -20.13
CA PHE A 196 19.40 -4.40 -19.52
C PHE A 196 18.10 -4.09 -18.74
N GLY A 197 17.56 -2.88 -18.88
CA GLY A 197 16.43 -2.40 -18.09
C GLY A 197 16.86 -1.73 -16.78
N TRP A 198 15.89 -1.19 -16.03
CA TRP A 198 16.11 -0.51 -14.76
C TRP A 198 16.79 -1.43 -13.74
N GLY A 199 16.34 -2.69 -13.64
CA GLY A 199 16.95 -3.72 -12.81
C GLY A 199 16.62 -3.62 -11.32
N SER A 200 16.58 -4.77 -10.63
CA SER A 200 16.13 -4.86 -9.24
C SER A 200 16.96 -4.02 -8.26
N ASN A 201 18.28 -3.95 -8.45
CA ASN A 201 19.16 -3.18 -7.54
C ASN A 201 18.89 -1.67 -7.62
N ASN A 202 18.74 -1.13 -8.84
CA ASN A 202 18.48 0.30 -9.01
C ASN A 202 17.07 0.67 -8.51
N VAL A 203 16.09 -0.22 -8.69
CA VAL A 203 14.74 -0.05 -8.11
C VAL A 203 14.82 -0.03 -6.57
N GLN A 204 15.60 -0.92 -5.96
CA GLN A 204 15.83 -0.94 -4.51
C GLN A 204 16.43 0.38 -4.02
N GLU A 205 17.50 0.87 -4.66
CA GLU A 205 18.15 2.14 -4.30
C GLU A 205 17.16 3.31 -4.40
N PHE A 206 16.40 3.40 -5.48
CA PHE A 206 15.38 4.43 -5.66
C PHE A 206 14.32 4.40 -4.55
N ILE A 207 13.81 3.22 -4.20
CA ILE A 207 12.82 3.07 -3.13
C ILE A 207 13.39 3.51 -1.78
N LEU A 208 14.63 3.12 -1.46
CA LEU A 208 15.30 3.53 -0.23
C LEU A 208 15.46 5.05 -0.16
N ASP A 209 15.90 5.69 -1.24
CA ASP A 209 16.07 7.13 -1.29
C ASP A 209 14.74 7.88 -1.16
N LYS A 210 13.66 7.39 -1.80
CA LYS A 210 12.33 7.95 -1.62
C LYS A 210 11.83 7.85 -0.18
N ILE A 211 12.05 6.71 0.48
CA ILE A 211 11.65 6.50 1.88
C ILE A 211 12.47 7.38 2.83
N ARG A 212 13.78 7.58 2.56
CA ARG A 212 14.65 8.47 3.35
C ARG A 212 14.22 9.93 3.24
N CYS A 213 13.89 10.38 2.03
CA CYS A 213 13.41 11.74 1.79
C CYS A 213 12.02 11.99 2.36
N TYR A 214 11.12 11.00 2.27
CA TYR A 214 9.73 11.10 2.68
C TYR A 214 9.35 9.95 3.62
N LYS A 215 9.73 10.07 4.89
CA LYS A 215 9.51 9.03 5.92
C LYS A 215 8.06 8.61 6.08
N ASP A 216 7.13 9.49 5.74
CA ASP A 216 5.69 9.30 5.87
C ASP A 216 4.97 9.05 4.55
N ILE A 217 5.69 8.79 3.45
CA ILE A 217 5.10 8.49 2.14
C ILE A 217 4.07 7.35 2.26
N SER A 218 2.89 7.59 1.68
CA SER A 218 1.79 6.61 1.66
C SER A 218 2.16 5.42 0.77
N ALA A 219 1.50 4.28 0.98
CA ALA A 219 1.72 3.10 0.14
C ALA A 219 1.38 3.41 -1.33
N ARG A 220 0.30 4.18 -1.54
CA ARG A 220 -0.14 4.60 -2.87
C ARG A 220 0.84 5.54 -3.57
N ASP A 221 1.38 6.52 -2.85
CA ASP A 221 2.30 7.50 -3.44
C ASP A 221 3.67 6.90 -3.71
N LEU A 222 4.13 5.97 -2.87
CA LEU A 222 5.35 5.21 -3.13
C LEU A 222 5.18 4.33 -4.37
N ALA A 223 4.07 3.57 -4.47
CA ALA A 223 3.76 2.77 -5.66
C ALA A 223 3.71 3.63 -6.94
N ARG A 224 3.03 4.79 -6.87
CA ARG A 224 2.97 5.74 -7.99
C ARG A 224 4.36 6.24 -8.38
N SER A 225 5.19 6.59 -7.40
CA SER A 225 6.54 7.10 -7.66
C SER A 225 7.40 6.09 -8.42
N VAL A 226 7.34 4.81 -8.04
CA VAL A 226 8.07 3.72 -8.72
C VAL A 226 7.59 3.57 -10.17
N VAL A 227 6.28 3.52 -10.39
CA VAL A 227 5.72 3.34 -11.74
C VAL A 227 5.96 4.56 -12.63
N GLN A 228 5.93 5.78 -12.07
CA GLN A 228 6.24 6.99 -12.83
C GLN A 228 7.71 7.06 -13.25
N GLU A 229 8.63 6.65 -12.37
CA GLU A 229 10.05 6.56 -12.68
C GLU A 229 10.31 5.51 -13.78
N ALA A 230 9.67 4.33 -13.67
CA ALA A 230 9.71 3.32 -14.73
C ALA A 230 9.13 3.85 -16.06
N SER A 231 8.01 4.58 -16.03
CA SER A 231 7.46 5.18 -17.25
C SER A 231 8.42 6.22 -17.86
N MET A 232 9.13 6.99 -17.02
CA MET A 232 10.13 7.96 -17.46
C MET A 232 11.30 7.31 -18.21
N TYR A 233 11.85 6.18 -17.73
CA TYR A 233 12.92 5.47 -18.44
C TYR A 233 12.46 4.85 -19.76
N ASP A 234 11.17 4.58 -19.90
CA ASP A 234 10.53 4.21 -21.18
C ASP A 234 10.19 5.43 -22.06
N GLY A 235 10.60 6.64 -21.69
CA GLY A 235 10.29 7.87 -22.44
C GLY A 235 8.81 8.22 -22.42
N TYR A 236 8.14 7.93 -21.29
CA TYR A 236 6.68 8.06 -21.10
C TYR A 236 5.83 7.24 -22.08
N THR A 237 6.44 6.22 -22.68
CA THR A 237 5.81 5.31 -23.64
C THR A 237 6.03 3.87 -23.15
N PRO A 238 5.27 3.42 -22.12
CA PRO A 238 5.48 2.13 -21.48
C PRO A 238 5.58 0.99 -22.49
N LYS A 239 6.68 0.24 -22.46
CA LYS A 239 6.93 -0.87 -23.39
C LYS A 239 6.27 -2.17 -22.96
N ASP A 240 5.93 -2.26 -21.67
CA ASP A 240 5.10 -3.30 -21.09
C ASP A 240 4.08 -2.71 -20.11
N ASP A 241 3.22 -3.55 -19.57
CA ASP A 241 2.39 -3.19 -18.42
C ASP A 241 3.29 -2.99 -17.18
N ILE A 242 3.09 -1.89 -16.45
CA ILE A 242 3.93 -1.50 -15.32
C ILE A 242 3.06 -1.40 -14.08
N THR A 243 3.25 -2.32 -13.13
CA THR A 243 2.47 -2.34 -11.89
C THR A 243 3.36 -2.43 -10.67
N CYS A 244 3.07 -1.61 -9.65
CA CYS A 244 3.72 -1.68 -8.34
C CYS A 244 2.67 -1.71 -7.23
N GLY A 245 2.83 -2.63 -6.30
CA GLY A 245 2.08 -2.76 -5.06
C GLY A 245 2.96 -2.48 -3.85
N VAL A 246 2.40 -1.81 -2.85
CA VAL A 246 3.05 -1.51 -1.58
C VAL A 246 2.09 -1.84 -0.44
N VAL A 247 2.62 -2.53 0.57
CA VAL A 247 1.99 -2.72 1.86
C VAL A 247 2.82 -1.97 2.90
N TYR A 248 2.21 -1.03 3.60
CA TYR A 248 2.84 -0.24 4.65
C TYR A 248 2.22 -0.56 6.00
N PHE A 249 3.02 -1.16 6.88
CA PHE A 249 2.67 -1.42 8.28
C PHE A 249 2.93 -0.14 9.06
N ARG A 250 1.91 0.69 9.27
CA ARG A 250 2.10 2.00 9.89
C ARG A 250 1.23 2.20 11.11
N ASN A 251 1.60 3.18 11.91
CA ASN A 251 0.67 3.68 12.92
C ASN A 251 -0.52 4.35 12.21
N PRO A 252 -1.75 4.15 12.72
CA PRO A 252 -2.92 4.89 12.28
C PRO A 252 -2.63 6.39 12.26
N ARG A 253 -3.19 7.08 11.26
CA ARG A 253 -3.10 8.54 11.13
C ARG A 253 -4.53 9.00 11.19
N ASP A 254 -4.96 9.32 12.39
CA ASP A 254 -6.35 9.66 12.63
C ASP A 254 -6.56 11.14 12.38
N MET A 255 -7.64 11.44 11.63
CA MET A 255 -8.04 12.80 11.33
C MET A 255 -9.50 12.99 11.72
N LEU A 256 -9.77 13.98 12.56
CA LEU A 256 -11.11 14.42 12.91
C LEU A 256 -11.49 15.57 11.99
N VAL A 257 -12.51 15.37 11.16
CA VAL A 257 -13.13 16.42 10.37
C VAL A 257 -14.42 16.85 11.06
N MET A 258 -14.41 18.05 11.63
CA MET A 258 -15.59 18.67 12.25
C MET A 258 -16.31 19.49 11.19
N THR A 259 -17.52 19.08 10.83
CA THR A 259 -18.32 19.76 9.81
C THR A 259 -19.76 19.92 10.28
N GLY A 260 -20.31 21.12 10.07
CA GLY A 260 -21.65 21.48 10.49
C GLY A 260 -21.78 21.71 12.00
N PRO A 261 -22.64 22.63 12.43
CA PRO A 261 -22.99 22.75 13.85
C PRO A 261 -23.95 21.62 14.25
N PRO A 262 -24.01 21.25 15.55
CA PRO A 262 -25.11 20.45 16.08
C PRO A 262 -26.47 21.05 15.75
N VAL A 263 -27.49 20.19 15.60
CA VAL A 263 -28.89 20.63 15.46
C VAL A 263 -29.37 21.38 16.70
N HIS A 264 -28.84 20.99 17.86
CA HIS A 264 -29.26 21.43 19.18
C HIS A 264 -28.09 22.09 19.92
N PRO A 265 -28.19 23.38 20.31
CA PRO A 265 -27.10 24.12 20.95
C PRO A 265 -26.57 23.50 22.25
N GLU A 266 -27.38 22.73 22.97
CA GLU A 266 -26.97 21.98 24.16
C GLU A 266 -25.83 20.97 23.89
N ASN A 267 -25.70 20.51 22.65
CA ASN A 267 -24.65 19.57 22.23
C ASN A 267 -23.33 20.26 21.84
N ASP A 268 -23.28 21.59 21.84
CA ASP A 268 -22.07 22.35 21.49
C ASP A 268 -20.90 21.96 22.40
N SER A 269 -21.17 21.81 23.69
CA SER A 269 -20.18 21.39 24.69
C SER A 269 -19.63 19.98 24.45
N GLU A 270 -20.45 19.07 23.91
CA GLU A 270 -20.04 17.71 23.58
C GLU A 270 -19.10 17.69 22.37
N ILE A 271 -19.42 18.45 21.32
CA ILE A 271 -18.56 18.59 20.15
C ILE A 271 -17.20 19.18 20.53
N ALA A 272 -17.20 20.22 21.37
CA ALA A 272 -15.96 20.80 21.91
C ALA A 272 -15.14 19.77 22.70
N ARG A 273 -15.80 18.92 23.49
CA ARG A 273 -15.14 17.84 24.22
C ARG A 273 -14.54 16.80 23.27
N ILE A 274 -15.27 16.35 22.25
CA ILE A 274 -14.75 15.41 21.22
C ILE A 274 -13.52 16.01 20.54
N PHE A 275 -13.61 17.28 20.11
CA PHE A 275 -12.49 17.99 19.50
C PHE A 275 -11.27 18.07 20.42
N SER A 276 -11.47 18.39 21.70
CA SER A 276 -10.37 18.52 22.66
C SER A 276 -9.71 17.18 22.96
N LEU A 277 -10.50 16.11 23.14
CA LEU A 277 -10.02 14.78 23.52
C LEU A 277 -9.43 13.96 22.37
N PHE A 278 -9.78 14.27 21.12
CA PHE A 278 -9.25 13.54 19.98
C PHE A 278 -7.73 13.69 19.88
N ASP A 279 -7.02 12.57 19.72
CA ASP A 279 -5.57 12.53 19.55
C ASP A 279 -5.28 12.23 18.06
N GLY A 280 -4.89 13.26 17.32
CA GLY A 280 -4.73 13.20 15.86
C GLY A 280 -4.93 14.56 15.20
N HIS A 281 -4.90 14.60 13.87
CA HIS A 281 -5.09 15.83 13.12
C HIS A 281 -6.55 16.29 13.17
N LYS A 282 -6.77 17.59 13.32
CA LYS A 282 -8.10 18.17 13.50
C LYS A 282 -8.35 19.23 12.45
N VAL A 283 -9.37 19.00 11.63
CA VAL A 283 -9.82 19.92 10.59
C VAL A 283 -11.21 20.42 10.95
N ILE A 284 -11.39 21.74 10.94
CA ILE A 284 -12.68 22.38 11.13
C ILE A 284 -13.17 22.89 9.77
N CYS A 285 -14.37 22.49 9.38
CA CYS A 285 -15.02 22.92 8.15
C CYS A 285 -16.26 23.77 8.48
N GLY A 286 -16.18 25.06 8.15
CA GLY A 286 -17.29 26.00 8.25
C GLY A 286 -17.13 27.04 9.38
N GLY A 287 -17.50 28.28 9.09
CA GLY A 287 -17.37 29.40 10.03
C GLY A 287 -18.21 29.22 11.30
N THR A 288 -19.45 28.71 11.16
CA THR A 288 -20.33 28.45 12.30
C THR A 288 -19.74 27.41 13.25
N THR A 289 -19.23 26.29 12.73
CA THR A 289 -18.60 25.23 13.52
C THR A 289 -17.35 25.75 14.23
N ALA A 290 -16.54 26.54 13.53
CA ALA A 290 -15.36 27.18 14.13
C ALA A 290 -15.75 28.13 15.27
N ASN A 291 -16.79 28.96 15.08
CA ASN A 291 -17.26 29.90 16.10
C ASN A 291 -17.80 29.19 17.35
N ILE A 292 -18.52 28.07 17.19
CA ILE A 292 -18.99 27.25 18.31
C ILE A 292 -17.81 26.68 19.07
N LEU A 293 -16.85 26.06 18.38
CA LEU A 293 -15.65 25.50 19.02
C LEU A 293 -14.82 26.59 19.71
N SER A 294 -14.72 27.77 19.10
CA SER A 294 -14.03 28.93 19.66
C SER A 294 -14.66 29.41 20.97
N ARG A 295 -16.00 29.49 21.01
CA ARG A 295 -16.78 29.85 22.20
C ARG A 295 -16.62 28.81 23.31
N GLU A 296 -16.85 27.53 23.01
CA GLU A 296 -16.85 26.46 24.01
C GLU A 296 -15.46 26.16 24.59
N LEU A 297 -14.41 26.29 23.77
CA LEU A 297 -13.03 26.02 24.20
C LEU A 297 -12.31 27.28 24.70
N ASN A 298 -12.93 28.45 24.60
CA ASN A 298 -12.33 29.75 24.88
C ASN A 298 -11.01 29.97 24.11
N ARG A 299 -11.00 29.64 22.81
CA ARG A 299 -9.82 29.72 21.94
C ARG A 299 -10.16 30.59 20.72
N PRO A 300 -9.61 31.81 20.60
CA PRO A 300 -10.00 32.75 19.56
C PRO A 300 -9.55 32.28 18.16
N ILE A 301 -10.41 32.49 17.16
CA ILE A 301 -10.07 32.29 15.74
C ILE A 301 -9.29 33.49 15.23
N LYS A 302 -8.21 33.24 14.49
CA LYS A 302 -7.42 34.26 13.81
C LYS A 302 -7.59 34.10 12.31
N VAL A 303 -8.24 35.07 11.70
CA VAL A 303 -8.39 35.18 10.23
C VAL A 303 -7.10 35.75 9.65
N SER A 304 -6.52 35.07 8.65
CA SER A 304 -5.38 35.59 7.90
C SER A 304 -5.87 36.36 6.68
N LEU A 305 -5.64 37.67 6.66
CA LEU A 305 -5.98 38.55 5.53
C LEU A 305 -4.80 38.76 4.56
N LYS A 306 -3.70 38.00 4.70
CA LYS A 306 -2.47 38.22 3.91
C LYS A 306 -2.63 37.93 2.43
N ASP A 307 -3.51 36.99 2.07
CA ASP A 307 -3.77 36.54 0.70
C ASP A 307 -5.26 36.74 0.35
N PHE A 308 -5.77 37.96 0.53
CA PHE A 308 -7.19 38.26 0.27
C PHE A 308 -7.50 38.25 -1.23
N ASP A 309 -8.13 37.18 -1.71
CA ASP A 309 -8.79 37.11 -3.01
C ASP A 309 -10.30 37.29 -2.81
N PRO A 310 -10.97 38.26 -3.45
CA PRO A 310 -12.43 38.43 -3.36
C PRO A 310 -13.26 37.20 -3.76
N LYS A 311 -12.66 36.22 -4.47
CA LYS A 311 -13.31 34.97 -4.90
C LYS A 311 -13.03 33.78 -3.99
N VAL A 312 -12.11 33.90 -3.04
CA VAL A 312 -11.70 32.79 -2.16
C VAL A 312 -11.81 33.24 -0.70
N PRO A 313 -12.58 32.55 0.14
CA PRO A 313 -12.67 32.89 1.56
C PRO A 313 -11.28 32.91 2.23
N PRO A 314 -11.03 33.87 3.12
CA PRO A 314 -9.75 33.95 3.81
C PRO A 314 -9.50 32.69 4.66
N SER A 315 -8.24 32.28 4.75
CA SER A 315 -7.87 31.17 5.63
C SER A 315 -7.96 31.59 7.10
N SER A 316 -8.52 30.72 7.93
CA SER A 316 -8.64 30.92 9.38
C SER A 316 -7.73 29.94 10.13
N SER A 317 -7.35 30.30 11.36
CA SER A 317 -6.56 29.44 12.25
C SER A 317 -7.11 29.49 13.67
N MET A 318 -7.06 28.36 14.38
CA MET A 318 -7.55 28.21 15.75
C MET A 318 -6.63 27.25 16.51
N GLU A 319 -6.33 27.56 17.77
CA GLU A 319 -5.45 26.72 18.58
C GLU A 319 -6.03 25.31 18.79
N GLY A 320 -5.23 24.31 18.44
CA GLY A 320 -5.62 22.90 18.48
C GLY A 320 -6.33 22.40 17.22
N ALA A 321 -6.51 23.22 16.18
CA ALA A 321 -6.91 22.78 14.84
C ALA A 321 -5.70 22.87 13.90
N ASP A 322 -5.46 21.83 13.10
CA ASP A 322 -4.43 21.84 12.05
C ASP A 322 -4.88 22.66 10.83
N MET A 323 -6.19 22.71 10.58
CA MET A 323 -6.76 23.48 9.48
C MET A 323 -8.17 23.96 9.84
N VAL A 324 -8.48 25.22 9.51
CA VAL A 324 -9.84 25.76 9.57
C VAL A 324 -10.20 26.28 8.19
N THR A 325 -11.15 25.61 7.54
CA THR A 325 -11.71 26.05 6.26
C THR A 325 -12.98 26.83 6.50
N GLU A 326 -13.17 27.86 5.70
CA GLU A 326 -14.39 28.63 5.70
C GLU A 326 -15.39 28.06 4.69
N GLY A 327 -16.67 28.11 5.06
CA GLY A 327 -17.72 28.45 4.13
C GLY A 327 -18.21 29.82 4.58
N ILE A 328 -17.70 30.90 3.97
CA ILE A 328 -18.36 32.20 3.99
C ILE A 328 -19.03 32.38 2.63
#